data_AF-V5GQY4-F1
#
_entry.id   AF-V5GQY4-F1
#
_cell.length_a   1.000
_cell.length_b   1.000
_cell.length_c   1.000
_cell.angle_alpha   90.00
_cell.angle_beta   90.00
_cell.angle_gamma   90.00
#
_symmetry.space_group_name_H-M   'P 1'
#
loop_
_entity.id
_entity.type
_entity.pdbx_description
1 polymer ?
#
loop_
_entity_poly.entity_id
_entity_poly.type
_entity_poly.pdbx_seq_one_letter_code
_entity_poly.pdbx_strand_id
1 'polypeptide(L)'
;MYTFYNNYLIRFYLVFDLMTGDEIAFQAKTDLLIAHFGNSYLKKHKRERMAYACSTRMRELSRLLISFRKLIDNENIGLKDLLQPKHFEPVLSATRDIVGYDPFKKTFKSPSLAMHLGTSLKFVCDELMHLIMKEDNGFRCKSDDERISWLKNIKCFKKLVQSRWNIELGSLANKDLQEKKWEKPLLLPLISDIKKFRDGILNMVNNCKQVFVNNEDNQNTYKDLVQCILSLLIIFNRRRIGDVQFLKIKDYEIDRKSHCADFEKILTESEKILTKSYKRVVNRGKGSRPVVILVPEEVQG
;
A
#
# COMPACT_ATOMS: atom_id res chain seq x y z
N MET A 1 22.13 0.77 -18.68
CA MET A 1 21.01 0.44 -17.76
C MET A 1 21.44 -0.45 -16.58
N TYR A 2 22.30 -1.46 -16.78
CA TYR A 2 22.70 -2.42 -15.72
C TYR A 2 23.62 -1.88 -14.61
N THR A 3 24.40 -0.83 -14.85
CA THR A 3 25.38 -0.33 -13.87
C THR A 3 24.81 0.59 -12.78
N PHE A 4 23.60 1.14 -12.96
CA PHE A 4 23.00 2.08 -12.00
C PHE A 4 22.28 1.39 -10.83
N TYR A 5 21.80 0.15 -11.03
CA TYR A 5 20.93 -0.52 -10.04
C TYR A 5 21.67 -1.38 -9.00
N ASN A 6 23.00 -1.46 -9.05
CA ASN A 6 23.79 -2.32 -8.14
C ASN A 6 23.74 -1.90 -6.65
N ASN A 7 23.25 -0.70 -6.33
CA ASN A 7 23.10 -0.21 -4.96
C ASN A 7 21.66 -0.26 -4.41
N TYR A 8 20.71 -0.84 -5.16
CA TYR A 8 19.31 -0.93 -4.73
C TYR A 8 19.06 -2.23 -3.96
N LEU A 9 18.20 -2.16 -2.95
CA LEU A 9 17.80 -3.34 -2.17
C LEU A 9 17.27 -4.43 -3.13
N ILE A 10 17.53 -5.71 -2.85
CA ILE A 10 16.94 -6.84 -3.60
C ILE A 10 15.42 -6.70 -3.71
N ARG A 11 14.77 -6.14 -2.68
CA ARG A 11 13.33 -5.85 -2.64
C ARG A 11 12.87 -4.76 -3.63
N PHE A 12 13.78 -3.97 -4.18
CA PHE A 12 13.45 -2.89 -5.10
C PHE A 12 13.13 -3.42 -6.51
N TYR A 13 13.83 -4.47 -6.98
CA TYR A 13 13.50 -5.12 -8.25
C TYR A 13 12.08 -5.68 -8.26
N LEU A 14 11.63 -6.26 -7.14
CA LEU A 14 10.24 -6.72 -6.98
C LEU A 14 9.21 -5.60 -7.21
N VAL A 15 9.54 -4.33 -6.94
CA VAL A 15 8.62 -3.21 -7.18
C VAL A 15 8.33 -3.03 -8.67
N PHE A 16 9.36 -3.21 -9.50
CA PHE A 16 9.27 -3.07 -10.95
C PHE A 16 8.58 -4.23 -11.63
N ASP A 17 8.71 -5.44 -11.08
CA ASP A 17 8.04 -6.64 -11.57
C ASP A 17 6.53 -6.60 -11.31
N LEU A 18 6.11 -5.92 -10.24
CA LEU A 18 4.69 -5.71 -9.91
C LEU A 18 3.98 -4.69 -10.81
N MET A 19 4.72 -3.91 -11.60
CA MET A 19 4.12 -2.87 -12.44
C MET A 19 3.59 -3.47 -13.74
N THR A 20 2.38 -3.08 -14.13
CA THR A 20 1.86 -3.30 -15.49
C THR A 20 2.80 -2.65 -16.51
N GLY A 21 3.13 -3.36 -17.59
CA GLY A 21 4.02 -2.88 -18.66
C GLY A 21 3.36 -1.79 -19.52
N ASP A 22 3.33 -0.56 -19.02
CA ASP A 22 2.81 0.62 -19.71
C ASP A 22 3.78 1.80 -19.63
N GLU A 23 3.45 2.90 -20.32
CA GLU A 23 4.24 4.15 -20.32
C GLU A 23 4.52 4.67 -18.91
N ILE A 24 3.55 4.52 -18.00
CA ILE A 24 3.67 4.94 -16.61
C ILE A 24 4.75 4.13 -15.89
N ALA A 25 4.79 2.81 -16.08
CA ALA A 25 5.84 1.96 -15.53
C ALA A 25 7.20 2.26 -16.14
N PHE A 26 7.24 2.51 -17.46
CA PHE A 26 8.47 2.89 -18.13
C PHE A 26 9.04 4.17 -17.51
N GLN A 27 8.23 5.22 -17.37
CA GLN A 27 8.66 6.48 -16.76
C GLN A 27 9.08 6.30 -15.28
N ALA A 28 8.39 5.44 -14.53
CA ALA A 28 8.75 5.13 -13.15
C ALA A 28 10.12 4.45 -13.01
N LYS A 29 10.52 3.68 -14.04
CA LYS A 29 11.80 2.97 -14.10
C LYS A 29 12.93 3.87 -14.56
N THR A 30 12.67 4.77 -15.52
CA THR A 30 13.69 5.60 -16.17
C THR A 30 14.00 6.89 -15.43
N ASP A 31 13.04 7.51 -14.74
CA ASP A 31 13.31 8.71 -13.95
C ASP A 31 14.11 8.38 -12.68
N LEU A 32 15.33 8.91 -12.60
CA LEU A 32 16.24 8.64 -11.49
C LEU A 32 15.64 9.04 -10.14
N LEU A 33 14.97 10.20 -10.06
CA LEU A 33 14.44 10.69 -8.79
C LEU A 33 13.24 9.84 -8.33
N ILE A 34 12.40 9.37 -9.25
CA ILE A 34 11.33 8.41 -8.93
C ILE A 34 11.91 7.09 -8.39
N ALA A 35 12.98 6.59 -9.02
CA ALA A 35 13.64 5.37 -8.57
C ALA A 35 14.24 5.52 -7.16
N HIS A 36 14.95 6.63 -6.88
CA HIS A 36 15.47 6.93 -5.55
C HIS A 36 14.36 7.07 -4.50
N PHE A 37 13.27 7.78 -4.83
CA PHE A 37 12.09 7.89 -3.99
C PHE A 37 11.54 6.51 -3.61
N GLY A 38 11.39 5.61 -4.58
CA GLY A 38 10.89 4.26 -4.34
C GLY A 38 11.80 3.45 -3.40
N ASN A 39 13.11 3.52 -3.59
CA ASN A 39 14.09 2.85 -2.74
C ASN A 39 14.03 3.36 -1.29
N SER A 40 14.04 4.68 -1.11
CA SER A 40 13.95 5.33 0.20
C SER A 40 12.60 5.06 0.88
N TYR A 41 11.51 5.01 0.12
CA TYR A 41 10.20 4.60 0.62
C TYR A 41 10.25 3.18 1.21
N LEU A 42 10.87 2.22 0.53
CA LEU A 42 10.99 0.85 1.03
C LEU A 42 11.89 0.74 2.27
N LYS A 43 12.98 1.50 2.36
CA LYS A 43 13.88 1.47 3.53
C LYS A 43 13.15 1.77 4.84
N LYS A 44 12.16 2.67 4.81
CA LYS A 44 11.28 3.01 5.94
C LYS A 44 10.35 1.85 6.36
N HIS A 45 10.17 0.84 5.51
CA HIS A 45 9.11 -0.14 5.64
C HIS A 45 9.65 -1.58 5.77
N LYS A 46 9.28 -2.25 6.87
CA LYS A 46 9.71 -3.64 7.14
C LYS A 46 8.97 -4.71 6.32
N ARG A 47 7.74 -4.43 5.87
CA ARG A 47 6.81 -5.44 5.31
C ARG A 47 6.93 -5.56 3.80
N GLU A 48 6.97 -6.79 3.29
CA GLU A 48 7.06 -7.10 1.84
C GLU A 48 5.93 -6.47 1.03
N ARG A 49 4.69 -6.51 1.54
CA ARG A 49 3.51 -5.90 0.87
C ARG A 49 3.65 -4.39 0.58
N MET A 50 4.64 -3.73 1.17
CA MET A 50 4.91 -2.31 0.90
C MET A 50 5.54 -2.11 -0.47
N ALA A 51 6.00 -3.17 -1.14
CA ALA A 51 6.37 -3.14 -2.56
C ALA A 51 5.20 -2.72 -3.45
N TYR A 52 3.98 -3.24 -3.21
CA TYR A 52 2.77 -2.82 -3.94
C TYR A 52 2.47 -1.34 -3.72
N ALA A 53 2.49 -0.90 -2.46
CA ALA A 53 2.24 0.50 -2.13
C ALA A 53 3.31 1.42 -2.77
N CYS A 54 4.58 1.02 -2.71
CA CYS A 54 5.70 1.70 -3.34
C CYS A 54 5.51 1.81 -4.86
N SER A 55 5.17 0.70 -5.52
CA SER A 55 4.87 0.63 -6.95
C SER A 55 3.76 1.61 -7.32
N THR A 56 2.66 1.63 -6.54
CA THR A 56 1.60 2.63 -6.72
C THR A 56 2.15 4.05 -6.61
N ARG A 57 2.91 4.40 -5.55
CA ARG A 57 3.44 5.77 -5.38
C ARG A 57 4.35 6.22 -6.51
N MET A 58 5.23 5.34 -6.99
CA MET A 58 6.11 5.63 -8.12
C MET A 58 5.30 5.87 -9.41
N ARG A 59 4.25 5.08 -9.63
CA ARG A 59 3.32 5.27 -10.75
C ARG A 59 2.51 6.56 -10.63
N GLU A 60 2.08 6.94 -9.42
CA GLU A 60 1.40 8.23 -9.16
C GLU A 60 2.29 9.42 -9.56
N LEU A 61 3.57 9.41 -9.16
CA LEU A 61 4.56 10.44 -9.55
C LEU A 61 4.82 10.45 -11.05
N SER A 62 4.86 9.28 -11.68
CA SER A 62 5.05 9.15 -13.13
C SER A 62 3.87 9.72 -13.91
N ARG A 63 2.63 9.48 -13.45
CA ARG A 63 1.42 10.09 -14.03
C ARG A 63 1.47 11.61 -13.96
N LEU A 64 1.89 12.14 -12.81
CA LEU A 64 2.07 13.59 -12.64
C LEU A 64 3.10 14.13 -13.61
N LEU A 65 4.27 13.48 -13.75
CA LEU A 65 5.31 13.89 -14.67
C LEU A 65 4.82 13.89 -16.13
N ILE A 66 4.13 12.83 -16.56
CA ILE A 66 3.59 12.72 -17.91
C ILE A 66 2.56 13.84 -18.18
N SER A 67 1.61 14.06 -17.27
CA SER A 67 0.62 15.14 -17.42
C SER A 67 1.27 16.52 -17.40
N PHE A 68 2.29 16.73 -16.57
CA PHE A 68 3.05 17.98 -16.53
C PHE A 68 3.77 18.25 -17.85
N ARG A 69 4.48 17.26 -18.41
CA ARG A 69 5.18 17.38 -19.71
C ARG A 69 4.23 17.76 -20.84
N LYS A 70 3.03 17.18 -20.86
CA LYS A 70 1.97 17.54 -21.83
C LYS A 70 1.51 18.98 -21.66
N LEU A 71 1.39 19.46 -20.42
CA LEU A 71 0.95 20.83 -20.14
C LEU A 71 1.94 21.90 -20.60
N ILE A 72 3.25 21.61 -20.54
CA ILE A 72 4.31 22.56 -20.92
C ILE A 72 4.97 22.26 -22.27
N ASP A 73 4.46 21.25 -22.99
CA ASP A 73 4.97 20.78 -24.28
C ASP A 73 6.48 20.50 -24.29
N ASN A 74 6.96 19.75 -23.28
CA ASN A 74 8.39 19.42 -23.17
C ASN A 74 8.61 18.04 -22.54
N GLU A 75 9.01 17.06 -23.36
CA GLU A 75 9.23 15.68 -22.93
C GLU A 75 10.56 15.45 -22.21
N ASN A 76 11.54 16.35 -22.35
CA ASN A 76 12.89 16.18 -21.81
C ASN A 76 13.01 16.49 -20.31
N ILE A 77 11.95 17.01 -19.70
CA ILE A 77 11.93 17.39 -18.29
C ILE A 77 11.79 16.16 -17.40
N GLY A 78 12.63 16.05 -16.36
CA GLY A 78 12.54 15.01 -15.34
C GLY A 78 11.76 15.47 -14.11
N LEU A 79 11.43 14.56 -13.19
CA LEU A 79 10.69 14.89 -11.98
C LEU A 79 11.40 15.97 -11.14
N LYS A 80 12.74 16.01 -11.15
CA LYS A 80 13.52 17.00 -10.40
C LYS A 80 13.21 18.44 -10.82
N ASP A 81 12.90 18.66 -12.09
CA ASP A 81 12.71 20.01 -12.64
C ASP A 81 11.35 20.59 -12.25
N LEU A 82 10.37 19.72 -11.90
CA LEU A 82 9.06 20.14 -11.38
C LEU A 82 9.18 20.78 -9.99
N LEU A 83 10.24 20.48 -9.23
CA LEU A 83 10.38 20.85 -7.82
C LEU A 83 10.94 22.27 -7.63
N GLN A 84 10.47 23.20 -8.46
CA GLN A 84 10.85 24.60 -8.43
C GLN A 84 9.61 25.48 -8.18
N PRO A 85 9.72 26.58 -7.42
CA PRO A 85 8.56 27.40 -7.04
C PRO A 85 7.74 27.89 -8.23
N LYS A 86 8.40 28.25 -9.33
CA LYS A 86 7.74 28.69 -10.59
C LYS A 86 6.83 27.64 -11.22
N HIS A 87 7.04 26.36 -10.92
CA HIS A 87 6.27 25.26 -11.46
C HIS A 87 5.14 24.80 -10.54
N PHE A 88 4.91 25.47 -9.41
CA PHE A 88 3.85 25.10 -8.48
C PHE A 88 2.45 25.09 -9.12
N GLU A 89 2.08 26.17 -9.82
CA GLU A 89 0.77 26.24 -10.52
C GLU A 89 0.65 25.22 -11.67
N PRO A 90 1.66 25.04 -12.55
CA PRO A 90 1.68 23.94 -13.50
C PRO A 90 1.54 22.55 -12.85
N VAL A 91 2.19 22.29 -11.71
CA VAL A 91 2.04 21.03 -10.95
C VAL A 91 0.62 20.85 -10.44
N LEU A 92 -0.02 21.90 -9.92
CA LEU A 92 -1.43 21.84 -9.50
C LEU A 92 -2.36 21.53 -10.67
N SER A 93 -2.12 22.16 -11.82
CA SER A 93 -2.93 21.98 -13.02
C SER A 93 -2.80 20.55 -13.58
N ALA A 94 -1.57 20.03 -13.70
CA ALA A 94 -1.33 18.64 -14.07
C ALA A 94 -1.93 17.67 -13.04
N THR A 95 -1.90 18.02 -11.74
CA THR A 95 -2.56 17.21 -10.71
C THR A 95 -4.07 17.19 -10.88
N ARG A 96 -4.71 18.34 -11.13
CA ARG A 96 -6.17 18.46 -11.36
C ARG A 96 -6.63 17.59 -12.52
N ASP A 97 -5.85 17.54 -13.60
CA ASP A 97 -6.09 16.68 -14.76
C ASP A 97 -6.08 15.19 -14.37
N ILE A 98 -4.99 14.69 -13.77
CA ILE A 98 -4.86 13.25 -13.46
C ILE A 98 -5.81 12.75 -12.37
N VAL A 99 -6.26 13.63 -11.47
CA VAL A 99 -7.25 13.27 -10.44
C VAL A 99 -8.70 13.40 -10.95
N GLY A 100 -8.87 13.95 -12.15
CA GLY A 100 -10.18 14.25 -12.76
C GLY A 100 -10.99 15.21 -11.90
N TYR A 101 -10.40 16.35 -11.57
CA TYR A 101 -11.08 17.40 -10.80
C TYR A 101 -12.12 18.13 -11.66
N ASP A 102 -13.36 18.19 -11.18
CA ASP A 102 -14.44 18.99 -11.78
C ASP A 102 -14.56 20.32 -11.02
N PRO A 103 -14.25 21.48 -11.63
CA PRO A 103 -14.29 22.77 -10.96
C PRO A 103 -15.71 23.26 -10.66
N PHE A 104 -16.72 22.82 -11.43
CA PHE A 104 -18.11 23.22 -11.22
C PHE A 104 -18.73 22.44 -10.07
N LYS A 105 -18.55 21.11 -10.08
CA LYS A 105 -19.08 20.22 -9.04
C LYS A 105 -18.19 20.15 -7.81
N LYS A 106 -16.94 20.62 -7.89
CA LYS A 106 -15.93 20.52 -6.83
C LYS A 106 -15.67 19.06 -6.40
N THR A 107 -15.74 18.12 -7.34
CA THR A 107 -15.58 16.68 -7.10
C THR A 107 -14.37 16.11 -7.84
N PHE A 108 -13.93 14.91 -7.45
CA PHE A 108 -12.76 14.24 -8.03
C PHE A 108 -13.10 12.84 -8.54
N LYS A 109 -12.56 12.43 -9.69
CA LYS A 109 -12.60 11.00 -10.07
C LYS A 109 -11.76 10.14 -9.13
N SER A 110 -10.61 10.66 -8.68
CA SER A 110 -9.67 9.97 -7.79
C SER A 110 -9.20 10.88 -6.64
N PRO A 111 -10.05 11.15 -5.63
CA PRO A 111 -9.70 12.07 -4.54
C PRO A 111 -8.52 11.61 -3.68
N SER A 112 -8.37 10.29 -3.49
CA SER A 112 -7.23 9.71 -2.76
C SER A 112 -5.89 10.07 -3.42
N LEU A 113 -5.82 10.08 -4.75
CA LEU A 113 -4.62 10.45 -5.51
C LEU A 113 -4.17 11.89 -5.23
N ALA A 114 -5.11 12.83 -5.08
CA ALA A 114 -4.79 14.22 -4.75
C ALA A 114 -4.10 14.34 -3.37
N MET A 115 -4.60 13.61 -2.36
CA MET A 115 -4.00 13.59 -1.01
C MET A 115 -2.62 12.93 -1.02
N HIS A 116 -2.53 11.85 -1.78
CA HIS A 116 -1.35 11.03 -1.99
C HIS A 116 -0.18 11.82 -2.60
N LEU A 117 -0.44 12.59 -3.65
CA LEU A 117 0.57 13.40 -4.34
C LEU A 117 1.12 14.51 -3.45
N GLY A 118 0.27 15.19 -2.66
CA GLY A 118 0.76 16.20 -1.72
C GLY A 118 1.74 15.64 -0.70
N THR A 119 1.52 14.40 -0.25
CA THR A 119 2.46 13.71 0.66
C THR A 119 3.73 13.27 -0.08
N SER A 120 3.58 12.73 -1.29
CA SER A 120 4.69 12.22 -2.09
C SER A 120 5.62 13.34 -2.54
N LEU A 121 5.10 14.47 -2.99
CA LEU A 121 5.89 15.64 -3.40
C LEU A 121 6.78 16.15 -2.25
N LYS A 122 6.24 16.25 -1.02
CA LYS A 122 7.05 16.64 0.14
C LYS A 122 8.22 15.69 0.38
N PHE A 123 7.97 14.38 0.24
CA PHE A 123 9.01 13.36 0.37
C PHE A 123 10.04 13.49 -0.75
N VAL A 124 9.60 13.63 -2.01
CA VAL A 124 10.50 13.75 -3.15
C VAL A 124 11.38 15.00 -3.03
N CYS A 125 10.86 16.12 -2.50
CA CYS A 125 11.68 17.29 -2.19
C CYS A 125 12.80 16.96 -1.19
N ASP A 126 12.48 16.23 -0.11
CA ASP A 126 13.46 15.80 0.88
C ASP A 126 14.51 14.86 0.29
N GLU A 127 14.06 13.92 -0.54
CA GLU A 127 14.94 12.99 -1.25
C GLU A 127 15.90 13.73 -2.18
N LEU A 128 15.40 14.64 -3.02
CA LEU A 128 16.24 15.40 -3.95
C LEU A 128 17.26 16.28 -3.22
N MET A 129 16.85 16.97 -2.14
CA MET A 129 17.79 17.74 -1.32
C MET A 129 18.90 16.84 -0.75
N HIS A 130 18.54 15.67 -0.22
CA HIS A 130 19.52 14.71 0.31
C HIS A 130 20.47 14.19 -0.77
N LEU A 131 19.97 13.87 -1.97
CA LEU A 131 20.79 13.41 -3.10
C LEU A 131 21.76 14.48 -3.59
N ILE A 132 21.32 15.73 -3.68
CA ILE A 132 22.17 16.88 -4.05
C ILE A 132 23.25 17.11 -2.98
N MET A 133 22.88 17.07 -1.69
CA MET A 133 23.84 17.26 -0.59
C MET A 133 24.90 16.16 -0.52
N LYS A 134 24.57 14.93 -0.94
CA LYS A 134 25.50 13.80 -0.99
C LYS A 134 26.27 13.68 -2.30
N GLU A 135 26.01 14.55 -3.27
CA GLU A 135 26.63 14.50 -4.60
C GLU A 135 26.44 13.12 -5.27
N ASP A 136 25.26 12.54 -5.10
CA ASP A 136 24.91 11.24 -5.68
C ASP A 136 24.96 11.32 -7.23
N ASN A 137 25.24 10.18 -7.87
CA ASN A 137 25.39 10.12 -9.31
C ASN A 137 24.07 10.55 -9.99
N GLY A 138 24.16 11.46 -10.96
CA GLY A 138 22.98 12.04 -11.63
C GLY A 138 22.36 13.27 -10.94
N PHE A 139 22.84 13.64 -9.74
CA PHE A 139 22.40 14.82 -8.98
C PHE A 139 23.53 15.77 -8.58
N ARG A 140 24.73 15.56 -9.11
CA ARG A 140 25.88 16.46 -8.90
C ARG A 140 25.65 17.80 -9.59
N CYS A 141 25.81 18.88 -8.84
CA CYS A 141 25.83 20.24 -9.37
C CYS A 141 27.22 20.56 -9.91
N LYS A 142 27.30 21.48 -10.89
CA LYS A 142 28.57 21.89 -11.51
C LYS A 142 29.35 22.86 -10.63
N SER A 143 28.65 23.61 -9.77
CA SER A 143 29.24 24.57 -8.84
C SER A 143 28.46 24.62 -7.53
N ASP A 144 29.09 25.21 -6.50
CA ASP A 144 28.46 25.45 -5.21
C ASP A 144 27.29 26.42 -5.30
N ASP A 145 27.38 27.45 -6.14
CA ASP A 145 26.28 28.40 -6.37
C ASP A 145 25.05 27.71 -6.97
N GLU A 146 25.27 26.81 -7.93
CA GLU A 146 24.20 26.00 -8.52
C GLU A 146 23.55 25.10 -7.46
N ARG A 147 24.37 24.46 -6.62
CA ARG A 147 23.92 23.63 -5.50
C ARG A 147 23.06 24.41 -4.51
N ILE A 148 23.52 25.58 -4.08
CA ILE A 148 22.80 26.47 -3.17
C ILE A 148 21.47 26.92 -3.79
N SER A 149 21.47 27.28 -5.07
CA SER A 149 20.28 27.68 -5.81
C SER A 149 19.24 26.55 -5.88
N TRP A 150 19.64 25.34 -6.23
CA TRP A 150 18.77 24.17 -6.23
C TRP A 150 18.16 23.91 -4.86
N LEU A 151 18.98 23.85 -3.81
CA LEU A 151 18.51 23.59 -2.45
C LEU A 151 17.51 24.66 -1.98
N LYS A 152 17.77 25.94 -2.31
CA LYS A 152 16.84 27.05 -2.02
C LYS A 152 15.51 26.86 -2.75
N ASN A 153 15.55 26.58 -4.05
CA ASN A 153 14.36 26.40 -4.87
C ASN A 153 13.50 25.23 -4.38
N ILE A 154 14.11 24.07 -4.12
CA ILE A 154 13.40 22.89 -3.63
C ILE A 154 12.78 23.16 -2.26
N LYS A 155 13.50 23.85 -1.37
CA LYS A 155 12.98 24.24 -0.04
C LYS A 155 11.77 25.17 -0.16
N CYS A 156 11.83 26.16 -1.04
CA CYS A 156 10.71 27.06 -1.33
C CYS A 156 9.52 26.30 -1.91
N PHE A 157 9.73 25.41 -2.88
CA PHE A 157 8.66 24.59 -3.47
C PHE A 157 8.02 23.68 -2.43
N LYS A 158 8.82 23.00 -1.58
CA LYS A 158 8.31 22.19 -0.48
C LYS A 158 7.42 23.00 0.47
N LYS A 159 7.80 24.25 0.79
CA LYS A 159 7.01 25.15 1.62
C LYS A 159 5.68 25.52 0.95
N LEU A 160 5.65 25.71 -0.37
CA LEU A 160 4.40 25.91 -1.12
C LEU A 160 3.50 24.67 -1.02
N VAL A 161 4.04 23.46 -1.25
CA VAL A 161 3.26 22.21 -1.09
C VAL A 161 2.74 22.07 0.34
N GLN A 162 3.54 22.37 1.36
CA GLN A 162 3.11 22.26 2.76
C GLN A 162 2.00 23.25 3.12
N SER A 163 2.08 24.48 2.64
CA SER A 163 1.15 25.56 3.03
C SER A 163 -0.10 25.65 2.16
N ARG A 164 0.02 25.37 0.86
CA ARG A 164 -1.05 25.60 -0.12
C ARG A 164 -1.75 24.33 -0.58
N TRP A 165 -1.09 23.16 -0.61
CA TRP A 165 -1.69 21.95 -1.19
C TRP A 165 -3.04 21.58 -0.57
N ASN A 166 -3.19 21.74 0.75
CA ASN A 166 -4.44 21.43 1.43
C ASN A 166 -5.58 22.39 1.03
N ILE A 167 -5.25 23.66 0.77
CA ILE A 167 -6.21 24.68 0.35
C ILE A 167 -6.62 24.43 -1.11
N GLU A 168 -5.64 24.14 -1.97
CA GLU A 168 -5.84 24.00 -3.41
C GLU A 168 -6.55 22.71 -3.82
N LEU A 169 -6.26 21.60 -3.12
CA LEU A 169 -6.72 20.26 -3.51
C LEU A 169 -7.07 19.38 -2.32
N GLY A 170 -6.21 19.32 -1.30
CA GLY A 170 -6.26 18.28 -0.27
C GLY A 170 -7.53 18.27 0.58
N SER A 171 -8.01 19.45 1.01
CA SER A 171 -9.18 19.58 1.88
C SER A 171 -10.46 19.15 1.15
N LEU A 172 -10.62 19.64 -0.08
CA LEU A 172 -11.78 19.33 -0.91
C LEU A 172 -11.78 17.85 -1.35
N ALA A 173 -10.62 17.31 -1.73
CA ALA A 173 -10.48 15.90 -2.07
C ALA A 173 -10.84 14.99 -0.88
N ASN A 174 -10.45 15.37 0.35
CA ASN A 174 -10.82 14.59 1.53
C ASN A 174 -12.33 14.65 1.81
N LYS A 175 -12.98 15.81 1.62
CA LYS A 175 -14.44 15.94 1.75
C LYS A 175 -15.18 15.06 0.73
N ASP A 176 -14.85 15.21 -0.55
CA ASP A 176 -15.41 14.40 -1.64
C ASP A 176 -15.20 12.89 -1.41
N LEU A 177 -14.04 12.49 -0.88
CA LEU A 177 -13.77 11.09 -0.52
C LEU A 177 -14.68 10.60 0.61
N GLN A 178 -14.92 11.41 1.66
CA GLN A 178 -15.83 11.01 2.73
C GLN A 178 -17.27 11.00 2.25
N GLU A 179 -17.70 12.01 1.49
CA GLU A 179 -19.04 12.10 0.87
C GLU A 179 -19.37 10.85 0.06
N LYS A 180 -18.52 10.49 -0.89
CA LYS A 180 -18.64 9.25 -1.66
C LYS A 180 -18.63 7.97 -0.82
N LYS A 181 -18.10 8.02 0.41
CA LYS A 181 -18.04 6.87 1.31
C LYS A 181 -19.35 6.68 2.07
N TRP A 182 -20.01 7.76 2.51
CA TRP A 182 -21.27 7.65 3.25
C TRP A 182 -22.52 7.71 2.38
N GLU A 183 -22.43 8.21 1.15
CA GLU A 183 -23.48 8.05 0.11
C GLU A 183 -23.68 6.58 -0.27
N LYS A 184 -22.65 5.75 -0.11
CA LYS A 184 -22.76 4.31 -0.35
C LYS A 184 -23.54 3.66 0.79
N PRO A 185 -24.63 2.95 0.51
CA PRO A 185 -25.39 2.28 1.56
C PRO A 185 -24.48 1.29 2.29
N LEU A 186 -24.55 1.29 3.61
CA LEU A 186 -23.84 0.30 4.42
C LEU A 186 -24.52 -1.06 4.21
N LEU A 187 -23.97 -1.86 3.30
CA LEU A 187 -24.43 -3.23 3.07
C LEU A 187 -23.89 -4.12 4.19
N LEU A 188 -24.69 -4.31 5.23
CA LEU A 188 -24.41 -5.32 6.25
C LEU A 188 -24.92 -6.68 5.75
N PRO A 189 -24.07 -7.72 5.72
CA PRO A 189 -24.52 -9.05 5.34
C PRO A 189 -25.49 -9.59 6.40
N LEU A 190 -26.57 -10.22 5.93
CA LEU A 190 -27.52 -10.90 6.82
C LEU A 190 -26.83 -12.11 7.48
N ILE A 191 -27.23 -12.44 8.71
CA ILE A 191 -26.71 -13.61 9.42
C ILE A 191 -26.97 -14.89 8.62
N SER A 192 -28.11 -14.99 7.94
CA SER A 192 -28.45 -16.10 7.04
C SER A 192 -27.44 -16.26 5.91
N ASP A 193 -26.98 -15.15 5.33
CA ASP A 193 -26.07 -15.16 4.19
C ASP A 193 -24.65 -15.52 4.65
N ILE A 194 -24.23 -15.04 5.82
CA ILE A 194 -22.97 -15.45 6.45
C ILE A 194 -22.97 -16.96 6.71
N LYS A 195 -24.08 -17.51 7.21
CA LYS A 195 -24.22 -18.97 7.42
C LYS A 195 -24.12 -19.73 6.10
N LYS A 196 -24.93 -19.38 5.10
CA LYS A 196 -24.89 -19.99 3.76
C LYS A 196 -23.49 -19.94 3.15
N PHE A 197 -22.80 -18.80 3.29
CA PHE A 197 -21.43 -18.64 2.80
C PHE A 197 -20.43 -19.53 3.56
N ARG A 198 -20.51 -19.57 4.90
CA ARG A 198 -19.68 -20.48 5.72
C ARG A 198 -19.89 -21.94 5.33
N ASP A 199 -21.14 -22.37 5.24
CA ASP A 199 -21.50 -23.77 4.96
C ASP A 199 -21.06 -24.16 3.54
N GLY A 200 -21.22 -23.25 2.57
CA GLY A 200 -20.68 -23.42 1.22
C GLY A 200 -19.16 -23.58 1.19
N ILE A 201 -18.42 -22.76 1.93
CA ILE A 201 -16.97 -22.88 2.04
C ILE A 201 -16.57 -24.20 2.73
N LEU A 202 -17.27 -24.61 3.79
CA LEU A 202 -17.00 -25.89 4.47
C LEU A 202 -17.20 -27.09 3.52
N ASN A 203 -18.23 -27.06 2.68
CA ASN A 203 -18.42 -28.09 1.66
C ASN A 203 -17.27 -28.10 0.64
N MET A 204 -16.80 -26.93 0.19
CA MET A 204 -15.62 -26.83 -0.69
C MET A 204 -14.35 -27.38 -0.02
N VAL A 205 -14.14 -27.10 1.27
CA VAL A 205 -13.03 -27.67 2.05
C VAL A 205 -13.12 -29.19 2.08
N ASN A 206 -14.31 -29.75 2.34
CA ASN A 206 -14.50 -31.20 2.39
C ASN A 206 -14.23 -31.86 1.03
N ASN A 207 -14.69 -31.25 -0.07
CA ASN A 207 -14.39 -31.72 -1.42
C ASN A 207 -12.87 -31.68 -1.70
N CYS A 208 -12.19 -30.57 -1.34
CA CYS A 208 -10.74 -30.49 -1.48
C CYS A 208 -10.04 -31.58 -0.66
N LYS A 209 -10.45 -31.80 0.60
CA LYS A 209 -9.90 -32.86 1.47
C LYS A 209 -10.04 -34.25 0.83
N GLN A 210 -11.19 -34.56 0.22
CA GLN A 210 -11.39 -35.83 -0.48
C GLN A 210 -10.44 -36.00 -1.67
N VAL A 211 -10.26 -34.95 -2.47
CA VAL A 211 -9.31 -34.96 -3.60
C VAL A 211 -7.87 -35.20 -3.12
N PHE A 212 -7.47 -34.58 -2.00
CA PHE A 212 -6.18 -34.84 -1.36
C PHE A 212 -6.03 -36.28 -0.87
N VAL A 213 -7.05 -36.85 -0.22
CA VAL A 213 -7.03 -38.25 0.27
C VAL A 213 -6.91 -39.23 -0.89
N ASN A 214 -7.53 -38.93 -2.02
CA ASN A 214 -7.49 -39.77 -3.22
C ASN A 214 -6.18 -39.60 -4.05
N ASN A 215 -5.29 -38.68 -3.65
CA ASN A 215 -4.07 -38.31 -4.40
C ASN A 215 -4.34 -37.82 -5.84
N GLU A 216 -5.50 -37.19 -6.05
CA GLU A 216 -5.90 -36.58 -7.34
C GLU A 216 -5.70 -35.05 -7.33
N ASP A 217 -4.98 -34.54 -6.33
CA ASP A 217 -4.80 -33.11 -6.13
C ASP A 217 -3.82 -32.48 -7.11
N ASN A 218 -3.98 -31.17 -7.28
CA ASN A 218 -3.09 -30.35 -8.07
C ASN A 218 -2.90 -28.99 -7.40
N GLN A 219 -2.09 -28.13 -8.02
CA GLN A 219 -1.83 -26.79 -7.49
C GLN A 219 -3.09 -25.94 -7.32
N ASN A 220 -4.14 -26.16 -8.12
CA ASN A 220 -5.40 -25.43 -7.99
C ASN A 220 -6.19 -25.94 -6.77
N THR A 221 -6.28 -27.25 -6.56
CA THR A 221 -6.88 -27.84 -5.35
C THR A 221 -6.26 -27.26 -4.07
N TYR A 222 -4.94 -27.12 -4.04
CA TYR A 222 -4.24 -26.49 -2.92
C TYR A 222 -4.59 -25.00 -2.77
N LYS A 223 -4.59 -24.23 -3.87
CA LYS A 223 -4.96 -22.81 -3.84
C LYS A 223 -6.39 -22.61 -3.34
N ASP A 224 -7.33 -23.43 -3.80
CA ASP A 224 -8.74 -23.38 -3.42
C ASP A 224 -8.90 -23.68 -1.93
N LEU A 225 -8.22 -24.72 -1.42
CA LEU A 225 -8.21 -25.03 0.01
C LEU A 225 -7.66 -23.87 0.84
N VAL A 226 -6.54 -23.26 0.42
CA VAL A 226 -5.96 -22.10 1.11
C VAL A 226 -6.91 -20.91 1.13
N GLN A 227 -7.59 -20.61 0.00
CA GLN A 227 -8.57 -19.53 -0.08
C GLN A 227 -9.80 -19.80 0.81
N CYS A 228 -10.25 -21.05 0.87
CA CYS A 228 -11.34 -21.48 1.73
C CYS A 228 -10.97 -21.29 3.22
N ILE A 229 -9.81 -21.80 3.65
CA ILE A 229 -9.32 -21.66 5.03
C ILE A 229 -9.16 -20.18 5.40
N LEU A 230 -8.55 -19.38 4.50
CA LEU A 230 -8.41 -17.94 4.71
C LEU A 230 -9.78 -17.27 4.93
N SER A 231 -10.76 -17.61 4.11
CA SER A 231 -12.12 -17.07 4.22
C SER A 231 -12.79 -17.46 5.54
N LEU A 232 -12.70 -18.72 5.95
CA LEU A 232 -13.23 -19.20 7.24
C LEU A 232 -12.58 -18.47 8.42
N LEU A 233 -11.26 -18.32 8.41
CA LEU A 233 -10.54 -17.60 9.48
C LEU A 233 -10.90 -16.11 9.55
N ILE A 234 -11.13 -15.45 8.41
CA ILE A 234 -11.57 -14.05 8.35
C ILE A 234 -12.96 -13.90 8.96
N ILE A 235 -13.92 -14.76 8.56
CA ILE A 235 -15.29 -14.74 9.07
C ILE A 235 -15.29 -15.00 10.58
N PHE A 236 -14.61 -16.06 11.01
CA PHE A 236 -14.57 -16.49 12.41
C PHE A 236 -13.98 -15.42 13.32
N ASN A 237 -12.82 -14.87 12.96
CA ASN A 237 -12.14 -13.88 13.79
C ASN A 237 -12.70 -12.45 13.61
N ARG A 238 -13.61 -12.24 12.64
CA ARG A 238 -14.09 -10.91 12.21
C ARG A 238 -12.94 -9.91 12.01
N ARG A 239 -11.83 -10.39 11.42
CA ARG A 239 -10.60 -9.61 11.22
C ARG A 239 -10.49 -9.09 9.80
N ARG A 240 -9.66 -8.07 9.60
CA ARG A 240 -9.32 -7.61 8.25
C ARG A 240 -8.52 -8.70 7.56
N ILE A 241 -8.71 -8.86 6.25
CA ILE A 241 -7.95 -9.80 5.42
C ILE A 241 -6.44 -9.71 5.64
N GLY A 242 -5.92 -8.47 5.77
CA GLY A 242 -4.50 -8.18 5.98
C GLY A 242 -3.94 -8.57 7.35
N ASP A 243 -4.77 -9.03 8.29
CA ASP A 243 -4.33 -9.58 9.58
C ASP A 243 -4.19 -11.11 9.51
N VAL A 244 -4.99 -11.78 8.67
CA VAL A 244 -5.00 -13.25 8.51
C VAL A 244 -4.10 -13.70 7.36
N GLN A 245 -4.15 -13.05 6.19
CA GLN A 245 -3.47 -13.49 4.97
C GLN A 245 -1.93 -13.52 5.06
N PHE A 246 -1.36 -12.82 6.06
CA PHE A 246 0.09 -12.79 6.30
C PHE A 246 0.51 -13.66 7.49
N LEU A 247 -0.36 -14.57 7.92
CA LEU A 247 0.00 -15.57 8.91
C LEU A 247 1.09 -16.48 8.33
N LYS A 248 2.19 -16.64 9.06
CA LYS A 248 3.29 -17.49 8.62
C LYS A 248 3.16 -18.87 9.26
N ILE A 249 3.57 -19.91 8.54
CA ILE A 249 3.60 -21.30 9.04
C ILE A 249 4.38 -21.37 10.36
N LYS A 250 5.57 -20.77 10.41
CA LYS A 250 6.35 -20.69 11.66
C LYS A 250 5.59 -20.07 12.84
N ASP A 251 4.70 -19.10 12.59
CA ASP A 251 3.94 -18.45 13.67
C ASP A 251 2.79 -19.36 14.13
N TYR A 252 2.25 -20.18 13.21
CA TYR A 252 1.26 -21.22 13.49
C TYR A 252 1.87 -22.40 14.26
N GLU A 253 3.09 -22.83 13.96
CA GLU A 253 3.76 -23.94 14.63
C GLU A 253 4.14 -23.63 16.08
N ILE A 254 4.34 -22.36 16.42
CA ILE A 254 4.69 -21.99 17.79
C ILE A 254 3.46 -22.11 18.69
N ASP A 255 3.48 -23.09 19.59
CA ASP A 255 2.49 -23.22 20.66
C ASP A 255 2.76 -22.21 21.79
N ARG A 256 2.26 -20.97 21.64
CA ARG A 256 2.28 -19.97 22.72
C ARG A 256 1.00 -20.04 23.54
N LYS A 257 0.89 -21.03 24.42
CA LYS A 257 -0.11 -21.01 25.48
C LYS A 257 0.19 -19.86 26.43
N SER A 258 -0.56 -18.77 26.31
CA SER A 258 -0.54 -17.70 27.32
C SER A 258 -1.50 -18.11 28.42
N HIS A 259 -0.99 -18.65 29.53
CA HIS A 259 -1.79 -18.79 30.75
C HIS A 259 -1.98 -17.39 31.36
N CYS A 260 -3.21 -16.91 31.39
CA CYS A 260 -3.55 -15.72 32.15
C CYS A 260 -4.85 -16.00 32.91
N ALA A 261 -4.67 -16.45 34.16
CA ALA A 261 -5.73 -16.93 35.04
C ALA A 261 -6.83 -15.87 35.29
N ASP A 262 -6.52 -14.59 35.11
CA ASP A 262 -7.49 -13.51 35.30
C ASP A 262 -8.51 -13.38 34.15
N PHE A 263 -8.16 -13.81 32.92
CA PHE A 263 -9.12 -13.82 31.82
C PHE A 263 -10.08 -15.01 31.91
N GLU A 264 -9.64 -16.16 32.43
CA GLU A 264 -10.49 -17.34 32.61
C GLU A 264 -11.64 -17.10 33.58
N LYS A 265 -11.48 -16.18 34.54
CA LYS A 265 -12.54 -15.78 35.48
C LYS A 265 -13.65 -14.95 34.84
N ILE A 266 -13.39 -14.34 33.67
CA ILE A 266 -14.34 -13.46 32.96
C ILE A 266 -15.16 -14.25 31.93
N LEU A 267 -14.65 -15.40 31.47
CA LEU A 267 -15.30 -16.23 30.46
C LEU A 267 -16.42 -17.07 31.06
N THR A 268 -17.51 -17.23 30.30
CA THR A 268 -18.56 -18.20 30.60
C THR A 268 -18.04 -19.64 30.49
N GLU A 269 -18.72 -20.60 31.11
CA GLU A 269 -18.27 -22.00 31.09
C GLU A 269 -18.18 -22.58 29.68
N SER A 270 -19.13 -22.20 28.81
CA SER A 270 -19.10 -22.54 27.37
C SER A 270 -17.89 -21.93 26.66
N GLU A 271 -17.54 -20.68 26.93
CA GLU A 271 -16.37 -20.03 26.34
C GLU A 271 -15.06 -20.65 26.84
N LYS A 272 -14.97 -21.05 28.12
CA LYS A 272 -13.79 -21.78 28.63
C LYS A 272 -13.57 -23.09 27.88
N ILE A 273 -14.63 -23.85 27.63
CA ILE A 273 -14.54 -25.09 26.85
C ILE A 273 -14.05 -24.79 25.42
N LEU A 274 -14.62 -23.77 24.77
CA LEU A 274 -14.22 -23.36 23.42
C LEU A 274 -12.77 -22.85 23.34
N THR A 275 -12.28 -22.15 24.38
CA THR A 275 -10.87 -21.71 24.40
C THR A 275 -9.88 -22.87 24.47
N LYS A 276 -10.31 -24.06 24.94
CA LYS A 276 -9.48 -25.27 24.94
C LYS A 276 -9.40 -25.94 23.58
N SER A 277 -10.45 -25.83 22.74
CA SER A 277 -10.48 -26.43 21.40
C SER A 277 -9.80 -25.55 20.34
N TYR A 278 -9.72 -24.24 20.55
CA TYR A 278 -9.11 -23.33 19.58
C TYR A 278 -7.61 -23.18 19.75
N LYS A 279 -6.89 -23.34 18.63
CA LYS A 279 -5.48 -22.99 18.57
C LYS A 279 -5.32 -21.48 18.49
N ARG A 280 -4.55 -20.91 19.43
CA ARG A 280 -4.25 -19.48 19.51
C ARG A 280 -2.94 -19.18 18.79
N VAL A 281 -3.01 -18.36 17.75
CA VAL A 281 -1.84 -17.96 16.95
C VAL A 281 -1.63 -16.46 17.04
N VAL A 282 -0.40 -16.02 17.28
CA VAL A 282 -0.05 -14.60 17.38
C VAL A 282 0.71 -14.15 16.14
N ASN A 283 0.09 -13.27 15.35
CA ASN A 283 0.67 -12.68 14.14
C ASN A 283 1.00 -11.18 14.36
N ARG A 284 1.73 -10.56 13.43
CA ARG A 284 2.09 -9.14 13.42
C ARG A 284 1.06 -8.30 12.62
N GLY A 285 0.19 -7.58 13.31
CA GLY A 285 -0.74 -6.60 12.74
C GLY A 285 -0.13 -5.24 12.45
N LYS A 286 -0.95 -4.25 12.04
CA LYS A 286 -0.52 -2.87 11.71
C LYS A 286 0.29 -2.21 12.85
N GLY A 287 1.36 -1.50 12.49
CA GLY A 287 2.23 -0.82 13.48
C GLY A 287 3.11 -1.74 14.31
N SER A 288 3.35 -2.98 13.83
CA SER A 288 4.10 -4.03 14.55
C SER A 288 3.43 -4.48 15.85
N ARG A 289 2.13 -4.23 16.00
CA ARG A 289 1.32 -4.69 17.13
C ARG A 289 0.97 -6.17 16.96
N PRO A 290 0.96 -6.96 18.04
CA PRO A 290 0.51 -8.35 17.97
C PRO A 290 -1.00 -8.40 17.64
N VAL A 291 -1.40 -9.38 16.84
CA VAL A 291 -2.78 -9.71 16.53
C VAL A 291 -2.97 -11.20 16.80
N VAL A 292 -3.99 -11.51 17.60
CA VAL A 292 -4.36 -12.88 17.89
C VAL A 292 -5.34 -13.36 16.83
N ILE A 293 -5.07 -14.54 16.28
CA ILE A 293 -5.93 -15.30 15.37
C ILE A 293 -6.25 -16.61 16.10
N LEU A 294 -7.54 -16.86 16.28
CA LEU A 294 -8.07 -18.12 16.76
C LEU A 294 -8.33 -19.02 15.55
N VAL A 295 -7.82 -20.25 15.60
CA VAL A 295 -8.00 -21.26 14.56
C VAL A 295 -8.98 -22.31 15.11
N PRO A 296 -10.21 -22.38 14.58
CA PRO A 296 -11.19 -23.39 14.95
C PRO A 296 -10.73 -24.81 14.64
N GLU A 297 -11.20 -25.79 15.41
CA GLU A 297 -10.84 -27.20 15.23
C GLU A 297 -11.19 -27.73 13.84
N GLU A 298 -12.30 -27.26 13.23
CA GLU A 298 -12.72 -27.73 11.90
C GLU A 298 -11.71 -27.37 10.78
N VAL A 299 -10.84 -26.40 11.04
CA VAL A 299 -9.77 -25.94 10.14
C VAL A 299 -8.36 -26.15 10.72
N GLN A 300 -8.25 -26.81 11.87
CA GLN A 300 -6.99 -27.38 12.34
C GLN A 300 -6.75 -28.65 11.52
N GLY A 301 -5.53 -28.79 10.98
CA GLY A 301 -5.14 -29.94 10.16
C GLY A 301 -5.13 -31.23 10.95
#